data_AF-A0A1Y5GXX5-F1
#
_entry.id   AF-A0A1Y5GXX5-F1
#
_cell.length_a   1.000
_cell.length_b   1.000
_cell.length_c   1.000
_cell.angle_alpha   90.00
_cell.angle_beta   90.00
_cell.angle_gamma   90.00
#
_symmetry.space_group_name_H-M   'P 1'
#
loop_
_entity.id
_entity.type
_entity.pdbx_description
1 polymer ?
#
loop_
_entity_poly.entity_id
_entity_poly.type
_entity_poly.pdbx_seq_one_letter_code
_entity_poly.pdbx_strand_id
1 'polypeptide(L)'
;MAPYLNITVGHYNALSEDVKLLLEYSKDKRYTTLLNVATPGGMWAKMSDIMVDDEDRKHLIEMRKQYKNVLRNLWDPFDRKKEAVIGCNTVNRLYVTPIGDVLPCPYVHIKLGNIYEQSLKEISDIGFNIKYFRDNSQICLAGEDKEFVNKFLRKDGTTIFKPQLAKDIFSEDELVDGESNLIRMVEVS
;
A
#
# COMPACT_ATOMS: atom_id res chain seq x y z
N MET A 1 8.47 3.91 23.81
CA MET A 1 8.04 3.99 22.40
C MET A 1 7.76 5.44 22.09
N ALA A 2 8.36 6.02 21.04
CA ALA A 2 8.03 7.40 20.66
C ALA A 2 6.64 7.42 20.00
N PRO A 3 5.76 8.36 20.36
CA PRO A 3 4.45 8.47 19.72
C PRO A 3 4.59 8.98 18.28
N TYR A 4 3.82 8.39 17.37
CA TYR A 4 3.68 8.86 16.00
C TYR A 4 2.36 9.61 15.83
N LEU A 5 2.42 10.79 15.24
CA LEU A 5 1.23 11.48 14.74
C LEU A 5 0.94 10.94 13.34
N ASN A 6 -0.26 10.43 13.09
CA ASN A 6 -0.62 9.90 11.79
C ASN A 6 -1.50 10.89 11.04
N ILE A 7 -1.23 11.09 9.75
CA ILE A 7 -2.08 11.87 8.86
C ILE A 7 -2.35 11.09 7.58
N THR A 8 -3.59 11.18 7.08
CA THR A 8 -3.96 10.72 5.75
C THR A 8 -3.90 11.89 4.78
N VAL A 9 -3.17 11.72 3.69
CA VAL A 9 -2.97 12.73 2.66
C VAL A 9 -3.46 12.21 1.32
N GLY A 10 -4.39 12.93 0.71
CA GLY A 10 -4.83 12.71 -0.67
C GLY A 10 -4.63 13.97 -1.50
N HIS A 11 -4.99 13.90 -2.78
CA HIS A 11 -4.93 15.06 -3.69
C HIS A 11 -5.66 16.29 -3.13
N TYR A 12 -6.75 16.06 -2.39
CA TYR A 12 -7.57 17.11 -1.76
C TYR A 12 -6.86 17.92 -0.66
N ASN A 13 -5.77 17.44 -0.08
CA ASN A 13 -5.06 18.15 1.00
C ASN A 13 -3.54 18.13 0.90
N ALA A 14 -2.93 17.42 -0.05
CA ALA A 14 -1.48 17.29 -0.18
C ALA A 14 -0.76 18.65 -0.29
N LEU A 15 -1.38 19.61 -0.97
CA LEU A 15 -0.86 20.98 -1.14
C LEU A 15 -1.46 21.99 -0.14
N SER A 16 -2.32 21.54 0.78
CA SER A 16 -2.99 22.42 1.75
C SER A 16 -2.00 22.92 2.81
N GLU A 17 -2.26 24.13 3.30
CA GLU A 17 -1.56 24.70 4.45
C GLU A 17 -1.81 23.88 5.73
N ASP A 18 -2.93 23.17 5.81
CA ASP A 18 -3.27 22.32 6.97
C ASP A 18 -2.22 21.24 7.23
N VAL A 19 -1.66 20.66 6.16
CA VAL A 19 -0.59 19.67 6.28
C VAL A 19 0.65 20.33 6.89
N LYS A 20 1.01 21.54 6.45
CA LYS A 20 2.15 22.28 6.99
C LYS A 20 1.96 22.62 8.46
N LEU A 21 0.80 23.14 8.84
CA LEU A 21 0.48 23.47 10.24
C LEU A 21 0.54 22.23 11.14
N LEU A 22 0.08 21.07 10.67
CA LEU A 22 0.21 19.81 11.40
C LEU A 22 1.66 19.36 11.52
N LEU A 23 2.48 19.54 10.48
CA LEU A 23 3.91 19.23 10.51
C LEU A 23 4.67 20.15 11.47
N GLU A 24 4.37 21.45 11.48
CA GLU A 24 4.90 22.41 12.47
C GLU A 24 4.54 21.97 13.89
N TYR A 25 3.26 21.72 14.14
CA TYR A 25 2.80 21.28 15.46
C TYR A 25 3.49 19.99 15.92
N SER A 26 3.56 18.98 15.05
CA SER A 26 4.22 17.71 15.38
C SER A 26 5.71 17.90 15.70
N LYS A 27 6.38 18.78 14.97
CA LYS A 27 7.80 19.09 15.18
C LYS A 27 8.01 19.79 16.52
N ASP A 28 7.19 20.78 16.85
CA ASP A 28 7.25 21.50 18.12
C ASP A 28 6.99 20.60 19.32
N LYS A 29 6.07 19.63 19.17
CA LYS A 29 5.79 18.60 20.19
C LYS A 29 6.80 17.45 20.20
N ARG A 30 7.78 17.44 19.29
CA ARG A 30 8.79 16.39 19.12
C ARG A 30 8.18 15.01 18.80
N TYR A 31 7.12 15.01 17.99
CA TYR A 31 6.53 13.82 17.39
C TYR A 31 7.07 13.59 15.99
N THR A 32 7.16 12.32 15.61
CA THR A 32 7.34 11.93 14.21
C THR A 32 5.97 11.83 13.55
N THR A 33 5.81 12.48 12.41
CA THR A 33 4.59 12.36 11.61
C THR A 33 4.74 11.20 10.63
N LEU A 34 3.84 10.21 10.74
CA LEU A 34 3.68 9.15 9.75
C LEU A 34 2.61 9.57 8.74
N LEU A 35 3.03 9.81 7.51
CA LEU A 35 2.17 10.13 6.39
C LEU A 35 1.67 8.84 5.73
N ASN A 36 0.36 8.70 5.64
CA ASN A 36 -0.33 7.67 4.87
C ASN A 36 -1.00 8.33 3.66
N VAL A 37 -0.76 7.83 2.46
CA VAL A 37 -1.49 8.35 1.29
C VAL A 37 -2.90 7.76 1.27
N ALA A 38 -3.87 8.56 0.81
CA ALA A 38 -5.25 8.11 0.63
C ALA A 38 -5.30 6.99 -0.40
N THR A 39 -5.95 5.89 -0.05
CA THR A 39 -6.15 4.74 -0.92
C THR A 39 -7.65 4.57 -1.19
N PRO A 40 -8.10 4.37 -2.45
CA PRO A 40 -9.50 4.15 -2.77
C PRO A 40 -9.88 2.71 -2.44
N GLY A 41 -10.09 2.45 -1.15
CA GLY A 41 -10.52 1.17 -0.61
C GLY A 41 -11.64 1.34 0.43
N GLY A 42 -12.40 0.27 0.66
CA GLY A 42 -13.53 0.30 1.61
C GLY A 42 -14.57 1.36 1.22
N MET A 43 -14.88 2.29 2.12
CA MET A 43 -15.84 3.37 1.85
C MET A 43 -15.39 4.34 0.75
N TRP A 44 -14.10 4.35 0.42
CA TRP A 44 -13.52 5.18 -0.64
C TRP A 44 -13.28 4.41 -1.95
N ALA A 45 -13.80 3.18 -2.09
CA ALA A 45 -13.55 2.31 -3.24
C ALA A 45 -13.87 2.96 -4.61
N LYS A 46 -14.78 3.94 -4.65
CA LYS A 46 -15.19 4.65 -5.87
C LYS A 46 -14.54 6.04 -6.04
N MET A 47 -13.65 6.43 -5.13
CA MET A 47 -13.07 7.78 -5.07
C MET A 47 -11.59 7.77 -5.48
N SER A 48 -11.27 7.42 -6.72
CA SER A 48 -9.87 7.40 -7.19
C SER A 48 -9.24 8.78 -7.38
N ASP A 49 -10.07 9.82 -7.42
CA ASP A 49 -9.68 11.23 -7.48
C ASP A 49 -8.94 11.72 -6.22
N ILE A 50 -9.06 10.99 -5.10
CA ILE A 50 -8.33 11.29 -3.87
C ILE A 50 -6.86 10.85 -3.91
N MET A 51 -6.49 9.99 -4.85
CA MET A 51 -5.15 9.43 -4.95
C MET A 51 -4.13 10.53 -5.25
N VAL A 52 -3.00 10.53 -4.55
CA VAL A 52 -1.96 11.53 -4.76
C VAL A 52 -1.28 11.32 -6.12
N ASP A 53 -0.94 12.43 -6.78
CA ASP A 53 -0.27 12.43 -8.07
C ASP A 53 1.21 12.84 -8.00
N ASP A 54 1.82 13.11 -9.14
CA ASP A 54 3.24 13.47 -9.25
C ASP A 54 3.57 14.82 -8.60
N GLU A 55 2.64 15.79 -8.67
CA GLU A 55 2.80 17.09 -8.07
C GLU A 55 2.71 16.98 -6.54
N ASP A 56 1.71 16.25 -6.05
CA ASP A 56 1.54 15.95 -4.63
C ASP A 56 2.79 15.27 -4.06
N ARG A 57 3.31 14.24 -4.75
CA ARG A 57 4.52 13.52 -4.30
C ARG A 57 5.74 14.42 -4.22
N LYS A 58 5.96 15.29 -5.20
CA LYS A 58 7.06 16.26 -5.18
C LYS A 58 6.92 17.20 -3.98
N HIS A 59 5.71 17.71 -3.73
CA HIS A 59 5.45 18.55 -2.57
C HIS A 59 5.75 17.82 -1.25
N LEU A 60 5.30 16.58 -1.11
CA LEU A 60 5.54 15.77 0.09
C LEU A 60 7.03 15.49 0.35
N ILE A 61 7.84 15.31 -0.70
CA ILE A 61 9.30 15.21 -0.59
C ILE A 61 9.92 16.53 -0.10
N GLU A 62 9.45 17.68 -0.60
CA GLU A 62 9.92 18.97 -0.10
C GLU A 62 9.53 19.20 1.37
N MET A 63 8.32 18.81 1.78
CA MET A 63 7.91 18.83 3.19
C MET A 63 8.79 17.92 4.06
N ARG A 64 9.12 16.72 3.58
CA ARG A 64 10.05 15.80 4.26
C ARG A 64 11.42 16.45 4.48
N LYS A 65 11.94 17.17 3.47
CA LYS A 65 13.24 17.88 3.54
C LYS A 65 13.20 19.06 4.51
N GLN A 66 12.12 19.86 4.47
CA GLN A 66 11.93 21.03 5.30
C GLN A 66 11.73 20.67 6.78
N TYR A 67 10.79 19.78 7.08
CA TYR A 67 10.36 19.49 8.45
C TYR A 67 11.23 18.45 9.14
N LYS A 68 11.79 17.49 8.39
CA LYS A 68 12.72 16.44 8.86
C LYS A 68 12.16 15.46 9.90
N ASN A 69 10.94 15.66 10.40
CA ASN A 69 10.21 14.76 11.30
C ASN A 69 9.06 14.01 10.61
N VAL A 70 9.08 13.90 9.28
CA VAL A 70 8.04 13.20 8.49
C VAL A 70 8.61 11.91 7.92
N LEU A 71 7.82 10.84 8.01
CA LEU A 71 8.13 9.53 7.47
C LEU A 71 6.94 8.99 6.68
N ARG A 72 7.24 8.19 5.67
CA ARG A 72 6.28 7.42 4.88
C ARG A 72 6.90 6.04 4.65
N ASN A 73 6.08 4.99 4.62
CA ASN A 73 6.56 3.61 4.45
C ASN A 73 7.37 3.36 3.17
N LEU A 74 7.24 4.20 2.15
CA LEU A 74 7.97 4.08 0.88
C LEU A 74 9.30 4.85 0.87
N TRP A 75 9.55 5.70 1.87
CA TRP A 75 10.73 6.55 1.91
C TRP A 75 11.90 5.84 2.60
N ASP A 76 13.13 6.06 2.11
CA ASP A 76 14.33 5.55 2.77
C ASP A 76 14.61 6.35 4.06
N PRO A 77 14.42 5.79 5.27
CA PRO A 77 14.62 6.53 6.51
C PRO A 77 16.09 6.91 6.76
N PHE A 78 17.04 6.25 6.09
CA PHE A 78 18.47 6.46 6.25
C PHE A 78 19.05 7.46 5.25
N ASP A 79 18.28 7.86 4.25
CA ASP A 79 18.72 8.87 3.29
C ASP A 79 18.88 10.24 3.96
N ARG A 80 20.12 10.72 3.97
CA ARG A 80 20.50 12.03 4.52
C ARG A 80 19.94 13.19 3.69
N LYS A 81 19.73 12.99 2.39
CA LYS A 81 19.14 14.01 1.50
C LYS A 81 17.61 14.07 1.62
N LYS A 82 16.99 13.01 2.12
CA LYS A 82 15.52 12.87 2.30
C LYS A 82 14.76 12.92 0.97
N GLU A 83 15.31 12.33 -0.06
CA GLU A 83 14.77 12.27 -1.42
C GLU A 83 14.53 10.82 -1.86
N ALA A 84 15.34 9.88 -1.37
CA ALA A 84 15.28 8.49 -1.79
C ALA A 84 13.98 7.79 -1.34
N VAL A 85 13.50 6.94 -2.24
CA VAL A 85 12.30 6.11 -2.14
C VAL A 85 12.76 4.65 -2.29
N ILE A 86 12.42 3.81 -1.31
CA ILE A 86 12.71 2.36 -1.36
C ILE A 86 11.70 1.61 -2.23
N GLY A 87 10.50 2.19 -2.39
CA GLY A 87 9.42 1.65 -3.19
C GLY A 87 8.34 0.96 -2.34
N CYS A 88 7.37 0.39 -3.04
CA CYS A 88 6.21 -0.25 -2.45
C CYS A 88 6.57 -1.57 -1.76
N ASN A 89 6.17 -1.72 -0.50
CA ASN A 89 6.46 -2.91 0.30
C ASN A 89 5.40 -4.02 0.14
N THR A 90 4.67 -4.04 -0.97
CA THR A 90 3.64 -5.06 -1.25
C THR A 90 4.26 -6.45 -1.16
N VAL A 91 3.59 -7.38 -0.47
CA VAL A 91 4.07 -8.74 -0.11
C VAL A 91 5.25 -8.76 0.86
N ASN A 92 6.18 -7.82 0.79
CA ASN A 92 7.25 -7.66 1.78
C ASN A 92 6.73 -7.32 3.19
N ARG A 93 5.52 -6.75 3.29
CA ARG A 93 4.78 -6.53 4.53
C ARG A 93 3.33 -6.99 4.40
N LEU A 94 3.14 -8.30 4.60
CA LEU A 94 1.82 -8.94 4.60
C LEU A 94 0.91 -8.39 5.71
N TYR A 95 -0.39 -8.41 5.44
CA TYR A 95 -1.42 -8.08 6.43
C TYR A 95 -2.28 -9.31 6.70
N VAL A 96 -2.37 -9.73 7.96
CA VAL A 96 -3.23 -10.84 8.40
C VAL A 96 -4.47 -10.24 9.06
N THR A 97 -5.64 -10.55 8.51
CA THR A 97 -6.92 -10.14 9.07
C THR A 97 -7.25 -10.96 10.33
N PRO A 98 -8.17 -10.48 11.19
CA PRO A 98 -8.70 -11.26 12.32
C PRO A 98 -9.29 -12.63 11.98
N ILE A 99 -9.71 -12.86 10.72
CA ILE A 99 -10.25 -14.14 10.25
C ILE A 99 -9.19 -15.03 9.57
N GLY A 100 -7.92 -14.64 9.66
CA GLY A 100 -6.79 -15.40 9.13
C GLY A 100 -6.45 -15.13 7.66
N ASP A 101 -7.30 -14.41 6.92
CA ASP A 101 -6.99 -14.05 5.52
C ASP A 101 -5.73 -13.19 5.46
N VAL A 102 -4.85 -13.52 4.52
CA VAL A 102 -3.58 -12.84 4.30
C VAL A 102 -3.66 -12.03 3.01
N LEU A 103 -3.40 -10.73 3.13
CA LEU A 103 -3.39 -9.75 2.05
C LEU A 103 -1.96 -9.27 1.77
N PRO A 104 -1.65 -8.86 0.53
CA PRO A 104 -0.30 -8.40 0.19
C PRO A 104 0.05 -7.07 0.86
N CYS A 105 -0.94 -6.25 1.23
CA CYS A 105 -0.83 -5.10 2.12
C CYS A 105 -2.24 -4.73 2.66
N PRO A 106 -2.38 -3.89 3.69
CA PRO A 106 -3.71 -3.57 4.26
C PRO A 106 -4.64 -2.81 3.31
N TYR A 107 -4.13 -2.24 2.21
CA TYR A 107 -4.91 -1.43 1.27
C TYR A 107 -5.18 -2.14 -0.07
N VAL A 108 -4.56 -3.30 -0.30
CA VAL A 108 -4.79 -4.14 -1.48
C VAL A 108 -5.66 -5.30 -1.01
N HIS A 109 -6.98 -5.16 -1.15
CA HIS A 109 -7.97 -6.14 -0.67
C HIS A 109 -8.06 -7.38 -1.59
N ILE A 110 -6.91 -8.04 -1.76
CA ILE A 110 -6.74 -9.26 -2.54
C ILE A 110 -6.21 -10.34 -1.60
N LYS A 111 -6.94 -11.46 -1.46
CA LYS A 111 -6.55 -12.60 -0.64
C LYS A 111 -5.51 -13.44 -1.38
N LEU A 112 -4.35 -13.59 -0.74
CA LEU A 112 -3.29 -14.51 -1.16
C LEU A 112 -3.48 -15.92 -0.59
N GLY A 113 -4.09 -16.02 0.59
CA GLY A 113 -4.32 -17.28 1.31
C GLY A 113 -4.90 -17.04 2.69
N ASN A 114 -4.97 -18.09 3.52
CA ASN A 114 -5.40 -18.00 4.91
C ASN A 114 -4.40 -18.72 5.84
N ILE A 115 -3.99 -18.05 6.92
CA ILE A 115 -2.95 -18.56 7.83
C ILE A 115 -3.37 -19.79 8.63
N TYR A 116 -4.68 -20.08 8.71
CA TYR A 116 -5.20 -21.31 9.33
C TYR A 116 -5.15 -22.52 8.40
N GLU A 117 -4.97 -22.29 7.09
CA GLU A 117 -5.01 -23.32 6.05
C GLU A 117 -3.63 -23.59 5.44
N GLN A 118 -2.76 -22.56 5.39
CA GLN A 118 -1.45 -22.60 4.74
C GLN A 118 -0.38 -21.96 5.61
N SER A 119 0.88 -22.34 5.38
CA SER A 119 2.01 -21.64 5.99
C SER A 119 2.18 -20.23 5.40
N LEU A 120 2.65 -19.28 6.21
CA LEU A 120 2.95 -17.93 5.72
C LEU A 120 3.96 -17.93 4.57
N LYS A 121 4.87 -18.91 4.53
CA LYS A 121 5.83 -19.08 3.45
C LYS A 121 5.11 -19.36 2.12
N GLU A 122 4.21 -20.33 2.09
CA GLU A 122 3.45 -20.68 0.87
C GLU A 122 2.64 -19.49 0.38
N ILE A 123 1.98 -18.77 1.30
CA ILE A 123 1.21 -17.57 0.98
C ILE A 123 2.11 -16.45 0.42
N SER A 124 3.30 -16.26 1.00
CA SER A 124 4.26 -15.28 0.50
C SER A 124 4.81 -15.66 -0.87
N ASP A 125 5.08 -16.95 -1.12
CA ASP A 125 5.54 -17.45 -2.42
C ASP A 125 4.47 -17.21 -3.51
N ILE A 126 3.18 -17.42 -3.17
CA ILE A 126 2.04 -17.07 -4.03
C ILE A 126 2.05 -15.56 -4.34
N GLY A 127 2.20 -14.72 -3.32
CA GLY A 127 2.28 -13.28 -3.47
C GLY A 127 3.41 -12.84 -4.41
N PHE A 128 4.62 -13.38 -4.23
CA PHE A 128 5.77 -13.09 -5.08
C PHE A 128 5.71 -13.76 -6.45
N ASN A 129 4.75 -14.63 -6.74
CA ASN A 129 4.53 -15.15 -8.09
C ASN A 129 3.71 -14.21 -8.98
N ILE A 130 3.07 -13.18 -8.41
CA ILE A 130 2.30 -12.19 -9.15
C ILE A 130 3.25 -11.07 -9.62
N LYS A 131 3.33 -10.81 -10.93
CA LYS A 131 4.29 -9.84 -11.52
C LYS A 131 4.23 -8.47 -10.84
N TYR A 132 3.01 -7.95 -10.64
CA TYR A 132 2.76 -6.66 -9.99
C TYR A 132 3.28 -6.57 -8.56
N PHE A 133 3.48 -7.69 -7.87
CA PHE A 133 3.96 -7.73 -6.49
C PHE A 133 5.43 -8.15 -6.38
N ARG A 134 5.96 -8.89 -7.37
CA ARG A 134 7.38 -9.28 -7.44
C ARG A 134 8.25 -8.08 -7.79
N ASP A 135 7.84 -7.31 -8.79
CA ASP A 135 8.66 -6.23 -9.33
C ASP A 135 8.59 -5.00 -8.43
N ASN A 136 9.73 -4.32 -8.27
CA ASN A 136 9.79 -3.11 -7.46
C ASN A 136 9.00 -1.98 -8.12
N SER A 137 8.04 -1.41 -7.38
CA SER A 137 7.35 -0.19 -7.77
C SER A 137 7.85 0.98 -6.95
N GLN A 138 8.18 2.09 -7.62
CA GLN A 138 8.61 3.33 -6.96
C GLN A 138 7.44 4.12 -6.35
N ILE A 139 6.20 3.68 -6.59
CA ILE A 139 4.97 4.30 -6.09
C ILE A 139 4.11 3.26 -5.37
N CYS A 140 3.18 3.73 -4.54
CA CYS A 140 2.24 2.87 -3.84
C CYS A 140 1.17 2.35 -4.81
N LEU A 141 1.16 1.03 -5.03
CA LEU A 141 0.17 0.39 -5.93
C LEU A 141 -1.28 0.73 -5.56
N ALA A 142 -1.59 0.83 -4.27
CA ALA A 142 -2.94 1.11 -3.80
C ALA A 142 -3.27 2.59 -3.64
N GLY A 143 -2.30 3.50 -3.67
CA GLY A 143 -2.51 4.92 -3.35
C GLY A 143 -2.10 5.90 -4.44
N GLU A 144 -1.34 5.43 -5.43
CA GLU A 144 -0.69 6.27 -6.46
C GLU A 144 -0.77 5.65 -7.86
N ASP A 145 -0.78 4.32 -7.97
CA ASP A 145 -0.91 3.63 -9.25
C ASP A 145 -2.39 3.53 -9.68
N LYS A 146 -2.84 4.54 -10.43
CA LYS A 146 -4.22 4.61 -10.92
C LYS A 146 -4.57 3.45 -11.84
N GLU A 147 -3.63 2.95 -12.63
CA GLU A 147 -3.88 1.82 -13.54
C GLU A 147 -4.10 0.53 -12.74
N PHE A 148 -3.22 0.24 -11.78
CA PHE A 148 -3.36 -0.91 -10.89
C PHE A 148 -4.68 -0.87 -10.11
N VAL A 149 -5.00 0.28 -9.50
CA VAL A 149 -6.27 0.47 -8.77
C VAL A 149 -7.46 0.21 -9.68
N ASN A 150 -7.48 0.82 -10.87
CA ASN A 150 -8.60 0.72 -11.79
C ASN A 150 -8.83 -0.71 -12.28
N LYS A 151 -7.73 -1.43 -12.53
CA LYS A 151 -7.75 -2.80 -13.04
C LYS A 151 -8.15 -3.83 -11.98
N PHE A 152 -7.65 -3.69 -10.75
CA PHE A 152 -7.72 -4.79 -9.77
C PHE A 152 -8.53 -4.49 -8.50
N LEU A 153 -8.68 -3.23 -8.10
CA LEU A 153 -9.21 -2.88 -6.76
C LEU A 153 -10.64 -2.32 -6.76
N ARG A 154 -11.27 -2.19 -7.93
CA ARG A 154 -12.59 -1.54 -8.09
C ARG A 154 -13.82 -2.45 -8.04
N LYS A 155 -13.66 -3.75 -7.76
CA LYS A 155 -14.81 -4.66 -7.73
C LYS A 155 -15.76 -4.31 -6.58
N ASP A 156 -17.02 -4.05 -6.90
CA ASP A 156 -18.05 -3.68 -5.94
C ASP A 156 -18.23 -4.76 -4.85
N GLY A 157 -18.42 -4.32 -3.60
CA GLY A 157 -18.59 -5.20 -2.45
C GLY A 157 -17.29 -5.80 -1.89
N THR A 158 -16.13 -5.46 -2.46
CA THR A 158 -14.83 -5.85 -1.91
C THR A 158 -14.54 -5.08 -0.62
N THR A 159 -14.20 -5.81 0.44
CA THR A 159 -13.77 -5.21 1.72
C THR A 159 -12.56 -5.95 2.26
N ILE A 160 -11.94 -5.45 3.33
CA ILE A 160 -10.83 -6.14 3.98
C ILE A 160 -11.21 -7.52 4.54
N PHE A 161 -12.49 -7.73 4.87
CA PHE A 161 -13.05 -9.00 5.37
C PHE A 161 -13.78 -9.81 4.30
N LYS A 162 -13.90 -9.25 3.09
CA LYS A 162 -14.40 -9.92 1.89
C LYS A 162 -13.49 -9.55 0.73
N PRO A 163 -12.19 -9.91 0.81
CA PRO A 163 -11.24 -9.61 -0.24
C PRO A 163 -11.55 -10.43 -1.49
N GLN A 164 -11.07 -9.96 -2.64
CA GLN A 164 -11.12 -10.75 -3.86
C GLN A 164 -10.04 -11.84 -3.83
N LEU A 165 -10.31 -13.03 -4.35
CA LEU A 165 -9.29 -14.08 -4.42
C LEU A 165 -8.29 -13.75 -5.51
N ALA A 166 -7.00 -13.85 -5.23
CA ALA A 166 -5.96 -13.56 -6.22
C ALA A 166 -6.09 -14.41 -7.49
N LYS A 167 -6.56 -15.67 -7.37
CA LYS A 167 -6.81 -16.59 -8.50
C LYS A 167 -7.91 -16.11 -9.46
N ASP A 168 -8.84 -15.29 -8.97
CA ASP A 168 -9.96 -14.76 -9.77
C ASP A 168 -9.58 -13.41 -10.44
N ILE A 169 -8.43 -12.84 -10.09
CA ILE A 169 -8.00 -11.50 -10.50
C ILE A 169 -6.87 -11.58 -11.52
N PHE A 170 -5.85 -12.40 -11.25
CA PHE A 170 -4.66 -12.45 -12.07
C PHE A 170 -4.71 -13.63 -13.03
N SER A 171 -4.49 -13.35 -14.32
CA SER A 171 -4.36 -14.38 -15.35
C SER A 171 -2.97 -15.03 -15.35
N GLU A 172 -2.82 -16.16 -16.04
CA GLU A 172 -1.56 -16.90 -16.10
C GLU A 172 -0.39 -16.08 -16.68
N ASP A 173 -0.68 -15.20 -17.65
CA ASP A 173 0.30 -14.30 -18.24
C ASP A 173 0.73 -13.16 -17.29
N GLU A 174 0.02 -12.97 -16.17
CA GLU A 174 0.37 -12.03 -15.11
C GLU A 174 1.16 -12.70 -13.96
N LEU A 175 1.41 -14.01 -14.07
CA LEU A 175 2.27 -14.77 -13.17
C LEU A 175 3.69 -14.91 -13.72
N VAL A 176 4.68 -14.99 -12.83
CA VAL A 176 6.09 -15.04 -13.24
C VAL A 176 6.49 -16.44 -13.69
N ASP A 177 6.00 -17.49 -13.02
CA ASP A 177 6.39 -18.88 -13.29
C ASP A 177 5.27 -19.71 -13.99
N GLY A 178 4.24 -19.07 -14.57
CA GLY A 178 3.13 -19.73 -15.27
C GLY A 178 2.19 -20.59 -14.39
N GLU A 179 1.33 -21.43 -15.01
CA GLU A 179 0.24 -22.23 -14.40
C GLU A 179 0.59 -23.02 -13.11
N SER A 180 1.87 -23.39 -12.89
CA SER A 180 2.26 -24.34 -11.84
C SER A 180 1.89 -23.93 -10.40
N ASN A 181 1.79 -22.62 -10.14
CA ASN A 181 1.40 -22.08 -8.84
C ASN A 181 -0.07 -21.63 -8.78
N LEU A 182 -0.77 -21.53 -9.90
CA LEU A 182 -2.19 -21.17 -9.95
C LEU A 182 -3.02 -22.33 -9.36
N ILE A 183 -2.61 -23.58 -9.60
CA ILE A 183 -3.17 -24.81 -8.99
C ILE A 183 -3.10 -24.74 -7.46
N ARG A 184 -1.98 -24.28 -6.89
CA ARG A 184 -1.84 -24.10 -5.42
C ARG A 184 -2.74 -23.02 -4.85
N MET A 185 -3.19 -22.06 -5.66
CA MET A 185 -4.17 -21.04 -5.23
C MET A 185 -5.60 -21.58 -5.30
N VAL A 186 -5.86 -22.56 -6.18
CA VAL A 186 -7.19 -23.17 -6.37
C VAL A 186 -7.59 -24.04 -5.16
N GLU A 187 -6.64 -24.73 -4.53
CA GLU A 187 -6.87 -25.62 -3.37
C GLU A 187 -7.20 -24.90 -2.05
N VAL A 188 -7.22 -23.56 -2.03
CA VAL A 188 -7.28 -22.69 -0.82
C VAL A 188 -8.60 -21.90 -0.73
N SER A 189 -9.68 -22.40 -1.32
CA SER A 189 -11.00 -21.76 -1.24
C SER A 189 -11.95 -22.47 -0.29
#